data_AF-B0DID6-F1
#
_entry.id   AF-B0DID6-F1
#
_cell.length_a   1.000
_cell.length_b   1.000
_cell.length_c   1.000
_cell.angle_alpha   90.00
_cell.angle_beta   90.00
_cell.angle_gamma   90.00
#
_symmetry.space_group_name_H-M   'P 1'
#
loop_
_entity.id
_entity.type
_entity.pdbx_description
1 polymer ?
#
loop_
_entity_poly.entity_id
_entity_poly.type
_entity_poly.pdbx_seq_one_letter_code
_entity_poly.pdbx_strand_id
1 'polypeptide(L)'
;MTLAHRTEVLDAHMGDHNWKKLVNMVRSLCQRWKRTTTGLAEAETELHKLSDTASSEELLDWNRQEENAQKLRTADPSAMDIFEAEAPKVLTQKDVQASLMAKELDIRNAIGFHLDKHGYENSGNTVGIKFIRQLDAFHRQGSELFPWTDFLDACVLNPPPDDQFEHDNDLDILDANPPKGMQVA
;
A
#
# COMPACT_ATOMS: atom_id res chain seq x y z
N MET A 1 10.00 16.88 -36.30
CA MET A 1 9.07 15.75 -36.11
C MET A 1 7.85 15.96 -36.99
N THR A 2 7.64 15.09 -37.97
CA THR A 2 6.45 15.13 -38.84
C THR A 2 5.30 14.35 -38.19
N LEU A 3 4.06 14.59 -38.63
CA LEU A 3 2.89 13.84 -38.15
C LEU A 3 3.05 12.33 -38.38
N ALA A 4 3.52 11.95 -39.58
CA ALA A 4 3.80 10.56 -39.94
C ALA A 4 4.83 9.90 -39.01
N HIS A 5 5.89 10.63 -38.64
CA HIS A 5 6.89 10.12 -37.71
C HIS A 5 6.34 9.93 -36.30
N ARG A 6 5.46 10.83 -35.83
CA ARG A 6 4.78 10.66 -34.53
C ARG A 6 3.87 9.44 -34.50
N THR A 7 3.10 9.19 -35.57
CA THR A 7 2.21 8.02 -35.64
C THR A 7 3.01 6.72 -35.70
N GLU A 8 4.09 6.69 -36.47
CA GLU A 8 4.99 5.52 -36.56
C GLU A 8 5.65 5.19 -35.21
N VAL A 9 6.13 6.21 -34.49
CA VAL A 9 6.71 6.02 -33.15
C VAL A 9 5.67 5.52 -32.15
N LEU A 10 4.44 6.06 -32.19
CA LEU A 10 3.36 5.59 -31.33
C LEU A 10 2.97 4.15 -31.62
N ASP A 11 2.83 3.76 -32.89
CA ASP A 11 2.53 2.38 -33.29
C ASP A 11 3.64 1.41 -32.87
N ALA A 12 4.91 1.81 -33.05
CA ALA A 12 6.04 1.01 -32.60
C ALA A 12 6.01 0.80 -31.07
N HIS A 13 5.71 1.85 -30.30
CA HIS A 13 5.61 1.77 -28.85
C HIS A 13 4.42 0.93 -28.38
N MET A 14 3.26 1.10 -29.02
CA MET A 14 2.06 0.30 -28.73
C MET A 14 2.28 -1.17 -29.08
N GLY A 15 2.93 -1.45 -30.21
CA GLY A 15 3.32 -2.79 -30.63
C GLY A 15 4.26 -3.47 -29.63
N ASP A 16 5.31 -2.76 -29.18
CA ASP A 16 6.24 -3.27 -28.17
C ASP A 16 5.55 -3.51 -26.82
N HIS A 17 4.71 -2.59 -26.34
CA HIS A 17 3.95 -2.78 -25.10
C HIS A 17 2.99 -3.97 -25.20
N ASN A 18 2.28 -4.12 -26.32
CA ASN A 18 1.39 -5.26 -26.54
C ASN A 18 2.16 -6.58 -26.60
N TRP A 19 3.30 -6.61 -27.28
CA TRP A 19 4.16 -7.78 -27.34
C TRP A 19 4.69 -8.18 -25.96
N LYS A 20 5.22 -7.23 -25.19
CA LYS A 20 5.68 -7.46 -23.81
C LYS A 20 4.57 -7.98 -22.91
N LYS A 21 3.35 -7.43 -23.03
CA LYS A 21 2.18 -7.93 -22.32
C LYS A 21 1.86 -9.37 -22.70
N LEU A 22 1.85 -9.71 -23.99
CA LEU A 22 1.56 -11.07 -24.46
C LEU A 22 2.63 -12.09 -24.05
N VAL A 23 3.92 -11.72 -24.12
CA VAL A 23 5.03 -12.59 -23.71
C VAL A 23 4.95 -12.93 -22.22
N ASN A 24 4.65 -11.94 -21.37
CA ASN A 24 4.50 -12.16 -19.93
C ASN A 24 3.16 -12.80 -19.56
N MET A 25 2.14 -12.66 -20.41
CA MET A 25 0.80 -13.21 -20.17
C MET A 25 0.85 -14.73 -20.00
N VAL A 26 1.49 -15.47 -20.92
CA VAL A 26 1.55 -16.93 -20.84
C VAL A 26 2.20 -17.40 -19.54
N ARG A 27 3.35 -16.81 -19.17
CA ARG A 27 4.03 -17.11 -17.90
C ARG A 27 3.12 -16.82 -16.70
N SER A 28 2.47 -15.65 -16.70
CA SER A 28 1.59 -15.24 -15.60
C SER A 28 0.37 -16.15 -15.46
N LEU A 29 -0.23 -16.57 -16.57
CA LEU A 29 -1.35 -17.51 -16.59
C LEU A 29 -0.93 -18.88 -16.07
N CYS A 30 0.23 -19.39 -16.51
CA CYS A 30 0.77 -20.65 -16.00
C CYS A 30 1.07 -20.59 -14.49
N GLN A 31 1.60 -19.47 -14.00
CA GLN A 31 1.85 -19.27 -12.56
C GLN A 31 0.55 -19.17 -11.77
N ARG A 32 -0.43 -18.39 -12.25
CA ARG A 32 -1.76 -18.30 -11.64
C ARG A 32 -2.44 -19.65 -11.59
N TRP A 33 -2.43 -20.40 -12.71
CA TRP A 33 -2.98 -21.74 -12.78
C TRP A 33 -2.37 -22.65 -11.72
N LYS A 34 -1.03 -22.70 -11.60
CA LYS A 34 -0.35 -23.48 -10.57
C LYS A 34 -0.78 -23.06 -9.16
N ARG A 35 -0.80 -21.76 -8.88
CA ARG A 35 -1.24 -21.22 -7.58
C ARG A 35 -2.68 -21.62 -7.27
N THR A 36 -3.61 -21.44 -8.21
CA THR A 36 -5.02 -21.81 -8.03
C THR A 36 -5.19 -23.31 -7.88
N THR A 37 -4.45 -24.14 -8.60
CA THR A 37 -4.53 -25.60 -8.44
C THR A 37 -4.00 -26.07 -7.09
N THR A 38 -2.94 -25.44 -6.57
CA THR A 38 -2.41 -25.77 -5.24
C THR A 38 -3.38 -25.34 -4.14
N GLY A 39 -3.98 -24.15 -4.25
CA GLY A 39 -4.92 -23.63 -3.26
C GLY A 39 -6.35 -24.18 -3.37
N LEU A 40 -6.69 -24.89 -4.45
CA LEU A 40 -8.06 -25.37 -4.68
C LEU A 40 -8.52 -26.31 -3.57
N ALA A 41 -7.70 -27.31 -3.23
CA ALA A 41 -8.05 -28.28 -2.20
C ALA A 41 -8.26 -27.61 -0.84
N GLU A 42 -7.40 -26.67 -0.47
CA GLU A 42 -7.53 -25.91 0.77
C GLU A 42 -8.80 -25.06 0.77
N ALA A 43 -9.07 -24.31 -0.31
CA ALA A 43 -10.28 -23.52 -0.46
C ALA A 43 -11.56 -24.37 -0.39
N GLU A 44 -11.58 -25.56 -1.02
CA GLU A 44 -12.69 -26.51 -0.92
C GLU A 44 -12.89 -26.97 0.54
N THR A 45 -11.81 -27.30 1.25
CA THR A 45 -11.93 -27.70 2.66
C THR A 45 -12.46 -26.59 3.55
N GLU A 46 -12.02 -25.35 3.36
CA GLU A 46 -12.53 -24.20 4.13
C GLU A 46 -13.98 -23.88 3.78
N LEU A 47 -14.36 -23.99 2.50
CA LEU A 47 -15.75 -23.82 2.08
C LEU A 47 -16.66 -24.89 2.71
N HIS A 48 -16.21 -26.15 2.77
CA HIS A 48 -16.96 -27.21 3.45
C HIS A 48 -17.12 -26.92 4.95
N LYS A 49 -16.05 -26.49 5.63
CA LYS A 49 -16.13 -26.10 7.05
C LYS A 49 -17.12 -24.96 7.28
N LEU A 50 -17.10 -23.93 6.42
CA LEU A 50 -18.05 -22.82 6.48
C LEU A 50 -19.49 -23.31 6.24
N SER A 51 -19.67 -24.20 5.26
CA SER A 51 -20.98 -24.76 4.95
C SER A 51 -21.54 -25.62 6.09
N ASP A 52 -20.70 -26.37 6.79
CA ASP A 52 -21.10 -27.18 7.95
C ASP A 52 -21.53 -26.31 9.14
N THR A 53 -21.00 -25.08 9.25
CA THR A 53 -21.40 -24.12 10.30
C THR A 53 -22.67 -23.34 9.98
N ALA A 54 -23.07 -23.27 8.71
CA ALA A 54 -24.23 -22.51 8.26
C ALA A 54 -25.53 -23.33 8.38
N SER A 55 -26.66 -22.64 8.56
CA SER A 55 -27.96 -23.31 8.53
C SER A 55 -28.36 -23.68 7.11
N SER A 56 -29.22 -24.71 6.99
CA SER A 56 -29.74 -25.13 5.67
C SER A 56 -30.54 -24.03 4.96
N GLU A 57 -31.14 -23.08 5.69
CA GLU A 57 -31.88 -21.96 5.10
C GLU A 57 -30.95 -20.91 4.50
N GLU A 58 -29.86 -20.58 5.20
CA GLU A 58 -28.83 -19.65 4.73
C GLU A 58 -28.15 -20.18 3.47
N LEU A 59 -27.79 -21.47 3.43
CA LEU A 59 -27.19 -22.09 2.24
C LEU A 59 -28.11 -22.03 1.02
N LEU A 60 -29.42 -22.23 1.20
CA LEU A 60 -30.39 -22.12 0.12
C LEU A 60 -30.52 -20.69 -0.39
N ASP A 61 -30.49 -19.71 0.51
CA ASP A 61 -30.53 -18.30 0.15
C ASP A 61 -29.27 -17.89 -0.62
N TRP A 62 -28.07 -18.26 -0.14
CA TRP A 62 -26.81 -17.96 -0.82
C TRP A 62 -26.73 -18.58 -2.22
N ASN A 63 -27.12 -19.84 -2.36
CA ASN A 63 -27.19 -20.49 -3.68
C ASN A 63 -28.14 -19.76 -4.64
N ARG A 64 -29.29 -19.28 -4.12
CA ARG A 64 -30.24 -18.50 -4.92
C ARG A 64 -29.67 -17.15 -5.32
N GLN A 65 -28.98 -16.46 -4.42
CA GLN A 65 -28.31 -15.18 -4.71
C GLN A 65 -27.22 -15.38 -5.77
N GLU A 66 -26.38 -16.41 -5.61
CA GLU A 66 -25.33 -16.77 -6.58
C GLU A 66 -25.93 -17.02 -7.97
N GLU A 67 -26.95 -17.86 -8.07
CA GLU A 67 -27.57 -18.21 -9.34
C GLU A 67 -28.18 -16.96 -10.02
N ASN A 68 -28.82 -16.08 -9.25
CA ASN A 68 -29.40 -14.85 -9.77
C ASN A 68 -28.32 -13.88 -10.26
N ALA A 69 -27.24 -13.70 -9.50
CA ALA A 69 -26.11 -12.86 -9.88
C ALA A 69 -25.46 -13.33 -11.18
N GLN A 70 -25.23 -14.64 -11.33
CA GLN A 70 -24.65 -15.20 -12.56
C GLN A 70 -25.55 -15.01 -13.77
N LYS A 71 -26.87 -15.13 -13.61
CA LYS A 71 -27.84 -14.87 -14.69
C LYS A 71 -27.88 -13.40 -15.11
N LEU A 72 -27.81 -12.49 -14.15
CA LEU A 72 -27.94 -11.06 -14.38
C LEU A 72 -26.61 -10.37 -14.74
N ARG A 73 -25.46 -11.02 -14.54
CA ARG A 73 -24.11 -10.47 -14.75
C ARG A 73 -23.92 -9.65 -16.03
N THR A 74 -24.54 -10.05 -17.14
CA THR A 74 -24.41 -9.32 -18.42
C THR A 74 -25.39 -8.14 -18.55
N ALA A 75 -26.56 -8.23 -17.91
CA ALA A 75 -27.61 -7.22 -17.99
C ALA A 75 -27.46 -6.13 -16.92
N ASP A 76 -27.04 -6.53 -15.71
CA ASP A 76 -26.82 -5.66 -14.57
C ASP A 76 -25.48 -6.01 -13.89
N PRO A 77 -24.44 -5.19 -14.08
CA PRO A 77 -23.16 -5.39 -13.42
C PRO A 77 -23.23 -5.36 -11.88
N SER A 78 -24.19 -4.64 -11.29
CA SER A 78 -24.35 -4.53 -9.83
C SER A 78 -24.86 -5.84 -9.21
N ALA A 79 -25.46 -6.73 -10.00
CA ALA A 79 -25.85 -8.06 -9.51
C ALA A 79 -24.66 -8.91 -9.03
N MET A 80 -23.43 -8.58 -9.45
CA MET A 80 -22.20 -9.25 -9.00
C MET A 80 -21.67 -8.74 -7.66
N ASP A 81 -22.23 -7.66 -7.11
CA ASP A 81 -21.76 -7.04 -5.86
C ASP A 81 -21.90 -7.99 -4.66
N ILE A 82 -22.71 -9.05 -4.77
CA ILE A 82 -22.84 -10.10 -3.74
C ILE A 82 -21.52 -10.83 -3.42
N PHE A 83 -20.54 -10.80 -4.33
CA PHE A 83 -19.22 -11.40 -4.12
C PHE A 83 -18.23 -10.44 -3.47
N GLU A 84 -18.61 -9.16 -3.30
CA GLU A 84 -17.78 -8.20 -2.61
C GLU A 84 -17.88 -8.43 -1.10
N ALA A 85 -16.75 -8.78 -0.48
CA ALA A 85 -16.70 -8.92 0.96
C ALA A 85 -16.83 -7.51 1.59
N GLU A 86 -17.88 -7.30 2.38
CA GLU A 86 -18.03 -6.11 3.22
C GLU A 86 -17.03 -6.18 4.40
N ALA A 87 -15.73 -6.05 4.10
CA ALA A 87 -14.72 -5.91 5.11
C ALA A 87 -14.77 -4.48 5.67
N PRO A 88 -14.65 -4.27 6.99
CA PRO A 88 -14.52 -2.93 7.53
C PRO A 88 -13.32 -2.26 6.87
N LYS A 89 -13.50 -1.04 6.37
CA LYS A 89 -12.46 -0.31 5.65
C LYS A 89 -11.26 -0.12 6.59
N VAL A 90 -10.27 -0.99 6.43
CA VAL A 90 -9.01 -0.89 7.17
C VAL A 90 -8.30 0.36 6.66
N LEU A 91 -7.71 1.12 7.57
CA LEU A 91 -6.91 2.29 7.23
C LEU A 91 -5.86 1.87 6.21
N THR A 92 -5.93 2.43 5.00
CA THR A 92 -4.92 2.16 3.98
C THR A 92 -3.60 2.82 4.36
N GLN A 93 -2.48 2.33 3.82
CA GLN A 93 -1.17 2.95 4.02
C GLN A 93 -1.20 4.47 3.76
N LYS A 94 -1.99 4.92 2.76
CA LYS A 94 -2.18 6.34 2.45
C LYS A 94 -2.89 7.09 3.57
N ASP A 95 -3.92 6.50 4.17
CA ASP A 95 -4.64 7.10 5.30
C ASP A 95 -3.72 7.21 6.54
N VAL A 96 -2.90 6.18 6.78
CA VAL A 96 -1.89 6.17 7.85
C VAL A 96 -0.82 7.24 7.60
N GLN A 97 -0.31 7.33 6.37
CA GLN A 97 0.69 8.33 5.99
C GLN A 97 0.16 9.76 6.12
N ALA A 98 -1.09 10.01 5.70
CA ALA A 98 -1.74 11.30 5.87
C ALA A 98 -1.89 11.68 7.35
N SER A 99 -2.27 10.72 8.20
CA SER A 99 -2.35 10.91 9.65
C SER A 99 -0.98 11.22 10.28
N LEU A 100 0.08 10.55 9.83
CA LEU A 100 1.45 10.81 10.29
C LEU A 100 1.94 12.20 9.87
N MET A 101 1.71 12.60 8.61
CA MET A 101 2.08 13.93 8.12
C MET A 101 1.36 15.05 8.88
N ALA A 102 0.08 14.86 9.23
CA ALA A 102 -0.67 15.82 10.04
C ALA A 102 -0.06 15.95 11.46
N LYS A 103 0.30 14.84 12.08
CA LYS A 103 0.97 14.84 13.40
C LYS A 103 2.35 15.49 13.36
N GLU A 104 3.12 15.23 12.30
CA GLU A 104 4.43 15.89 12.10
C GLU A 104 4.28 17.40 11.97
N LEU A 105 3.23 17.88 11.28
CA LEU A 105 2.92 19.29 11.17
C LEU A 105 2.57 19.91 12.53
N ASP A 106 1.77 19.23 13.35
CA ASP A 106 1.41 19.68 14.69
C ASP A 106 2.63 19.79 15.61
N ILE A 107 3.50 18.77 15.60
CA ILE A 107 4.76 18.78 16.35
C ILE A 107 5.64 19.95 15.91
N ARG A 108 5.74 20.16 14.60
CA ARG A 108 6.54 21.23 14.02
C ARG A 108 6.03 22.63 14.37
N ASN A 109 4.71 22.81 14.38
CA ASN A 109 4.06 24.04 14.81
C ASN A 109 4.29 24.30 16.31
N ALA A 110 4.20 23.26 17.15
CA ALA A 110 4.45 23.35 18.58
C ALA A 110 5.91 23.71 18.93
N ILE A 111 6.88 23.25 18.12
CA ILE A 111 8.31 23.59 18.27
C ILE A 111 8.62 24.99 17.69
N GLY A 112 7.66 25.64 17.02
CA GLY A 112 7.83 26.99 16.47
C GLY A 112 8.64 27.04 15.18
N PHE A 113 8.76 25.92 14.45
CA PHE A 113 9.45 25.83 13.16
C PHE A 113 8.50 26.17 12.00
N HIS A 114 8.05 27.42 11.93
CA HIS A 114 7.43 27.94 10.70
C HIS A 114 8.51 28.07 9.62
N LEU A 115 8.44 27.23 8.56
CA LEU A 115 9.11 27.60 7.30
C LEU A 115 8.16 28.58 6.63
N ASP A 116 8.22 29.84 7.03
CA ASP A 116 7.64 30.89 6.23
C ASP A 116 8.53 31.05 4.99
N LYS A 117 7.95 30.86 3.80
CA LYS A 117 8.68 31.03 2.52
C LYS A 117 8.95 32.50 2.19
N HIS A 118 8.60 33.42 3.09
CA HIS A 118 8.87 34.84 2.96
C HIS A 118 9.49 35.38 4.26
N GLY A 119 10.68 35.98 4.13
CA GLY A 119 11.17 36.94 5.11
C GLY A 119 12.13 36.37 6.15
N TYR A 120 13.43 36.38 5.81
CA TYR A 120 14.42 36.86 6.77
C TYR A 120 14.04 38.29 7.12
N GLU A 121 13.22 38.51 8.16
CA GLU A 121 13.18 39.77 8.88
C GLU A 121 12.28 39.66 10.12
N ASN A 122 12.94 39.75 11.29
CA ASN A 122 12.35 40.21 12.55
C ASN A 122 11.18 39.42 13.13
N SER A 123 11.46 38.25 13.71
CA SER A 123 10.79 37.89 14.96
C SER A 123 11.82 37.42 15.99
N GLY A 124 11.78 38.01 17.18
CA GLY A 124 12.65 37.71 18.32
C GLY A 124 12.35 36.35 18.96
N ASN A 125 12.20 35.30 18.15
CA ASN A 125 11.95 33.96 18.65
C ASN A 125 13.28 33.33 19.11
N THR A 126 13.64 33.64 20.35
CA THR A 126 14.91 33.22 20.98
C THR A 126 15.10 31.71 21.02
N VAL A 127 14.04 30.92 20.86
CA VAL A 127 14.09 29.45 20.86
C VAL A 127 14.67 28.90 19.55
N GLY A 128 14.21 29.38 18.40
CA GLY A 128 14.73 28.94 17.09
C GLY A 128 16.20 29.30 16.88
N ILE A 129 16.60 30.51 17.29
CA ILE A 129 18.00 30.96 17.21
C ILE A 129 18.90 30.15 18.16
N LYS A 130 18.40 29.78 19.36
CA LYS A 130 19.14 28.92 20.29
C LYS A 130 19.32 27.51 19.73
N PHE A 131 18.29 26.94 19.09
CA PHE A 131 18.36 25.62 18.49
C PHE A 131 19.34 25.57 17.31
N ILE A 132 19.32 26.56 16.41
CA ILE A 132 20.29 26.64 15.30
C ILE A 132 21.73 26.73 15.83
N ARG A 133 21.98 27.56 16.86
CA ARG A 133 23.31 27.64 17.49
C ARG A 133 23.73 26.34 18.19
N GLN A 134 22.78 25.61 18.77
CA GLN A 134 23.05 24.30 19.38
C GLN A 134 23.35 23.24 18.33
N LEU A 135 22.66 23.26 17.19
CA LEU A 135 22.96 22.38 16.04
C LEU A 135 24.34 22.69 15.45
N ASP A 136 24.70 23.96 15.27
CA ASP A 136 26.05 24.34 14.81
C ASP A 136 27.14 23.91 15.80
N ALA A 137 26.88 24.05 17.10
CA ALA A 137 27.81 23.60 18.14
C ALA A 137 27.96 22.07 18.14
N PHE A 138 26.86 21.34 17.95
CA PHE A 138 26.87 19.89 17.82
C PHE A 138 27.61 19.42 16.56
N HIS A 139 27.35 20.06 15.41
CA HIS A 139 28.07 19.77 14.17
C HIS A 139 29.57 20.01 14.31
N ARG A 140 29.97 21.13 14.94
CA ARG A 140 31.38 21.43 15.19
C ARG A 140 32.02 20.39 16.12
N GLN A 141 31.34 19.98 17.19
CA GLN A 141 31.80 18.89 18.07
C GLN A 141 31.89 17.55 17.35
N GLY A 142 30.92 17.23 16.49
CA GLY A 142 30.91 16.00 15.69
C GLY A 142 32.07 15.94 14.72
N SER A 143 32.36 17.04 14.03
CA SER A 143 33.52 17.14 13.11
C SER A 143 34.86 17.10 13.84
N GLU A 144 34.95 17.61 15.06
CA GLU A 144 36.17 17.52 15.89
C GLU A 144 36.40 16.10 16.43
N LEU A 145 35.34 15.39 16.84
CA LEU A 145 35.42 14.03 17.38
C LEU A 145 35.58 12.96 16.29
N PHE A 146 35.08 13.21 15.08
CA PHE A 146 35.11 12.26 13.97
C PHE A 146 35.55 12.93 12.65
N PRO A 147 36.84 13.31 12.51
CA PRO A 147 37.34 14.14 11.41
C PRO A 147 37.27 13.49 10.02
N TRP A 148 37.10 12.17 9.97
CA TRP A 148 37.03 11.35 8.76
C TRP A 148 35.61 11.17 8.24
N THR A 149 34.61 11.81 8.87
CA THR A 149 33.20 11.67 8.52
C THR A 149 32.66 13.02 8.09
N ASP A 150 32.55 13.24 6.78
CA ASP A 150 31.80 14.38 6.26
C ASP A 150 30.30 14.10 6.42
N PHE A 151 29.69 14.72 7.43
CA PHE A 151 28.25 14.56 7.71
C PHE A 151 27.35 15.08 6.57
N LEU A 152 27.90 15.82 5.61
CA LEU A 152 27.21 16.24 4.38
C LEU A 152 27.18 15.13 3.31
N ASP A 153 28.09 14.16 3.37
CA ASP A 153 28.21 13.08 2.37
C ASP A 153 27.29 11.88 2.70
N ALA A 154 26.88 11.73 3.96
CA ALA A 154 25.96 10.68 4.41
C ALA A 154 24.50 10.88 3.93
N CYS A 155 24.14 12.07 3.46
CA CYS A 155 22.80 12.35 2.93
C CYS A 155 22.66 12.08 1.42
N VAL A 156 23.74 11.70 0.72
CA VAL A 156 23.69 11.23 -0.67
C VAL A 156 23.88 9.70 -0.68
N LEU A 157 23.12 8.99 0.15
CA LEU A 157 22.88 7.58 -0.11
C LEU A 157 21.81 7.51 -1.19
N ASN A 158 22.22 6.94 -2.33
CA ASN A 158 21.40 6.65 -3.51
C ASN A 158 19.94 6.31 -3.13
N PRO A 159 18.94 6.80 -3.88
CA PRO A 159 17.59 6.27 -3.72
C PRO A 159 17.65 4.75 -3.87
N PRO A 160 16.99 3.98 -2.99
CA PRO A 160 16.96 2.53 -3.15
C PRO A 160 16.41 2.21 -4.55
N PRO A 161 16.97 1.20 -5.23
CA PRO A 161 16.41 0.76 -6.51
C PRO A 161 14.93 0.39 -6.31
N ASP A 162 14.10 0.85 -7.24
CA ASP A 162 12.65 0.69 -7.26
C ASP A 162 12.17 -0.66 -6.71
N ASP A 163 11.18 -0.59 -5.81
CA ASP A 163 10.14 -1.59 -5.54
C ASP A 163 10.51 -3.05 -5.85
N GLN A 164 11.26 -3.68 -4.94
CA GLN A 164 11.27 -5.13 -4.77
C GLN A 164 10.53 -5.51 -3.49
N PHE A 165 9.28 -5.07 -3.36
CA PHE A 165 8.33 -5.68 -2.44
C PHE A 165 7.71 -6.91 -3.12
N GLU A 166 8.51 -7.96 -3.33
CA GLU A 166 7.98 -9.32 -3.42
C GLU A 166 7.70 -9.78 -1.98
N HIS A 167 6.51 -9.44 -1.47
CA HIS A 167 5.99 -9.99 -0.22
C HIS A 167 5.50 -11.42 -0.47
N ASP A 168 6.44 -12.37 -0.51
CA ASP A 168 6.11 -13.80 -0.57
C ASP A 168 5.72 -14.38 0.81
N ASN A 169 5.79 -13.61 1.91
CA ASN A 169 5.65 -14.13 3.29
C ASN A 169 4.70 -13.34 4.23
N ASP A 170 3.82 -12.47 3.71
CA ASP A 170 2.91 -11.69 4.58
C ASP A 170 1.67 -12.47 5.07
N LEU A 171 1.55 -13.76 4.76
CA LEU A 171 0.44 -14.62 5.21
C LEU A 171 0.68 -15.30 6.56
N ASP A 172 1.91 -15.31 7.08
CA ASP A 172 2.26 -16.04 8.32
C ASP A 172 2.17 -15.18 9.59
N ILE A 173 1.71 -13.93 9.51
CA ILE A 173 1.47 -13.05 10.69
C ILE A 173 0.00 -12.66 10.77
N LEU A 174 -0.87 -13.66 10.88
CA LEU A 174 -2.19 -13.50 11.48
C LEU A 174 -2.29 -14.48 12.64
N ASP A 175 -1.62 -14.15 13.75
CA ASP A 175 -1.94 -14.75 15.04
C ASP A 175 -3.41 -14.43 15.35
N ALA A 176 -4.25 -15.45 15.21
CA ALA A 176 -5.67 -15.41 15.49
C ALA A 176 -5.90 -14.95 16.94
N ASN A 177 -6.41 -13.73 17.10
CA ASN A 177 -6.87 -13.26 18.41
C ASN A 177 -8.25 -13.90 18.68
N PRO A 178 -8.42 -14.71 19.73
CA PRO A 178 -9.72 -15.33 20.00
C PRO A 178 -10.76 -14.26 20.36
N PRO A 179 -12.05 -14.46 19.99
CA PRO A 179 -13.09 -13.47 20.25
C PRO A 179 -13.29 -13.26 21.76
N LYS A 180 -13.02 -12.04 22.23
CA LYS A 180 -13.41 -11.55 23.55
C LYS A 180 -14.92 -11.37 23.59
N GLY A 181 -15.65 -12.33 24.17
CA GLY A 181 -17.09 -12.17 24.33
C GLY A 181 -17.87 -13.40 24.77
N MET A 182 -17.38 -14.16 25.77
CA MET A 182 -18.20 -15.14 26.47
C MET A 182 -18.05 -14.92 27.98
N GLN A 183 -18.75 -13.91 28.50
CA GLN A 183 -19.10 -13.87 29.92
C GLN A 183 -20.32 -14.78 30.08
N VAL A 184 -20.12 -15.96 30.65
CA VAL A 184 -21.20 -16.78 31.21
C VAL A 184 -21.22 -16.49 32.70
N ALA A 185 -22.29 -15.85 33.15
CA ALA A 185 -22.82 -16.02 34.50
C ALA A 185 -23.93 -17.09 34.43
#